data_AF-A0A3N5IZL7-F1
#
_entry.id   AF-A0A3N5IZL7-F1
#
_cell.length_a   1.000
_cell.length_b   1.000
_cell.length_c   1.000
_cell.angle_alpha   90.00
_cell.angle_beta   90.00
_cell.angle_gamma   90.00
#
_symmetry.space_group_name_H-M   'P 1'
#
loop_
_entity.id
_entity.type
_entity.pdbx_description
1 polymer ?
#
loop_
_entity_poly.entity_id
_entity_poly.type
_entity_poly.pdbx_seq_one_letter_code
_entity_poly.pdbx_strand_id
1 'polypeptide(L)'
;MKKFLLSLLLLIILLVAVIYFGSGYALGYAARKMTPELQAALADRGIQLHDLTFRAIRFTSPVQLTVFDLQAAASTAMPGRKAEMLNAHVSVGRFDVAMVRFKDPAIRLSCDQVSLYAEGDQQIPGTTFGRFDHGYWSCGEPIPIDRLESTISQYLAQFNGLFQEKQTATSMRIRALVTFNTRGRQAQAYLYTVNEPDGARLRFETADIQKAAQIFELELSADEIEIISYYPSRAPLIMSITSEARRTARESHARDRSLPEDAYRHVLWSYLLTRAFDEPFAQQVTDAHEILPTNTAAERRMDYINNRIGREYARRGVPQNQILYLVCNDPQVVRSPEEVQTSVAAMGS
;
A
#
# COMPACT_ATOMS: atom_id res chain seq x y z
N MET A 1 -46.11 11.58 -45.45
CA MET A 1 -45.71 11.23 -44.06
C MET A 1 -44.47 10.34 -43.98
N LYS A 2 -44.41 9.15 -44.63
CA LYS A 2 -43.21 8.27 -44.55
C LYS A 2 -41.89 8.93 -44.97
N LYS A 3 -41.87 9.69 -46.06
CA LYS A 3 -40.67 10.43 -46.53
C LYS A 3 -40.20 11.49 -45.52
N PHE A 4 -41.14 12.22 -44.91
CA PHE A 4 -40.86 13.23 -43.88
C PHE A 4 -40.28 12.60 -42.60
N LEU A 5 -40.89 11.51 -42.12
CA LEU A 5 -40.38 10.76 -40.97
C LEU A 5 -38.96 10.20 -41.23
N LEU A 6 -38.70 9.70 -42.44
CA LEU A 6 -37.38 9.22 -42.83
C LEU A 6 -36.34 10.35 -42.86
N SER A 7 -36.70 11.51 -43.43
CA SER A 7 -35.82 12.68 -43.46
C SER A 7 -35.54 13.23 -42.06
N LEU A 8 -36.55 13.26 -41.17
CA LEU A 8 -36.38 13.67 -39.78
C LEU A 8 -35.47 12.70 -39.01
N LEU A 9 -35.65 11.39 -39.20
CA LEU A 9 -34.80 10.37 -38.59
C LEU A 9 -33.34 10.53 -39.07
N LEU A 10 -33.11 10.72 -40.37
CA LEU A 10 -31.77 10.96 -40.92
C LEU A 10 -31.12 12.23 -40.37
N LEU A 11 -31.91 13.30 -40.20
CA LEU A 11 -31.41 14.54 -39.61
C LEU A 11 -31.01 14.34 -38.14
N ILE A 12 -31.82 13.61 -37.36
CA ILE A 12 -31.51 13.27 -35.97
C ILE A 12 -30.24 12.42 -35.91
N ILE A 13 -30.11 11.41 -36.77
CA ILE A 13 -28.90 10.57 -36.83
C ILE A 13 -27.67 11.42 -37.17
N LEU A 14 -27.77 12.32 -38.15
CA LEU A 14 -26.68 13.20 -38.54
C LEU A 14 -26.31 14.16 -37.39
N LEU A 15 -27.30 14.75 -36.71
CA LEU A 15 -27.07 15.64 -35.58
C LEU A 15 -26.40 14.89 -34.42
N VAL A 16 -26.89 13.70 -34.09
CA VAL A 16 -26.29 12.83 -33.07
C VAL A 16 -24.87 12.45 -33.45
N ALA A 17 -24.60 12.15 -34.72
CA ALA A 17 -23.26 11.88 -35.21
C ALA A 17 -22.33 13.09 -35.08
N VAL A 18 -22.78 14.28 -35.49
CA VAL A 18 -21.99 15.53 -35.36
C VAL A 18 -21.72 15.85 -33.90
N ILE A 19 -22.70 15.71 -33.02
CA ILE A 19 -22.52 15.89 -31.57
C ILE A 19 -21.55 14.83 -31.04
N TYR A 20 -21.71 13.57 -31.41
CA TYR A 20 -20.86 12.49 -30.93
C TYR A 20 -19.41 12.66 -31.38
N PHE A 21 -19.16 12.91 -32.67
CA PHE A 21 -17.82 13.10 -33.21
C PHE A 21 -17.21 14.46 -32.84
N GLY A 22 -18.02 15.53 -32.79
CA GLY A 22 -17.57 16.87 -32.42
C GLY A 22 -17.39 17.08 -30.91
N SER A 23 -18.08 16.29 -30.07
CA SER A 23 -18.01 16.41 -28.61
C SER A 23 -16.58 16.24 -28.11
N GLY A 24 -15.78 15.36 -28.72
CA GLY A 24 -14.42 15.12 -28.23
C GLY A 24 -13.50 16.33 -28.34
N TYR A 25 -13.67 17.14 -29.39
CA TYR A 25 -12.93 18.41 -29.53
C TYR A 25 -13.37 19.42 -28.47
N ALA A 26 -14.68 19.62 -28.31
CA ALA A 26 -15.23 20.57 -27.34
C ALA A 26 -14.89 20.19 -25.89
N LEU A 27 -15.03 18.91 -25.54
CA LEU A 27 -14.70 18.37 -24.23
C LEU A 27 -13.20 18.44 -23.95
N GLY A 28 -12.36 18.11 -24.93
CA GLY A 28 -10.90 18.25 -24.80
C GLY A 28 -10.46 19.70 -24.62
N TYR A 29 -11.11 20.65 -25.30
CA TYR A 29 -10.87 22.08 -25.09
C TYR A 29 -11.29 22.53 -23.69
N ALA A 30 -12.50 22.15 -23.25
CA ALA A 30 -13.01 22.48 -21.92
C ALA A 30 -12.11 21.92 -20.80
N ALA A 31 -11.69 20.65 -20.91
CA ALA A 31 -10.81 20.02 -19.93
C ALA A 31 -9.46 20.73 -19.82
N ARG A 32 -8.83 21.10 -20.95
CA ARG A 32 -7.59 21.89 -20.96
C ARG A 32 -7.76 23.28 -20.33
N LYS A 33 -8.93 23.90 -20.52
CA LYS A 33 -9.25 25.19 -19.90
C LYS A 33 -9.41 25.08 -18.39
N MET A 34 -9.90 23.94 -17.88
CA MET A 34 -10.06 23.68 -16.44
C MET A 34 -8.78 23.19 -15.75
N THR A 35 -7.75 22.79 -16.52
CA THR A 35 -6.48 22.28 -15.97
C THR A 35 -5.83 23.23 -14.95
N PRO A 36 -5.72 24.55 -15.17
CA PRO A 36 -5.09 25.45 -14.20
C PRO A 36 -5.83 25.52 -12.85
N GLU A 37 -7.16 25.48 -12.87
CA GLU A 37 -7.98 25.47 -11.64
C GLU A 37 -7.78 24.18 -10.85
N LEU A 38 -7.72 23.04 -11.56
CA LEU A 38 -7.40 21.74 -10.95
C LEU A 38 -5.99 21.75 -10.35
N GLN A 39 -5.00 22.27 -11.06
CA GLN A 39 -3.63 22.40 -10.58
C GLN A 39 -3.55 23.25 -9.32
N ALA A 40 -4.23 24.40 -9.28
CA ALA A 40 -4.31 25.26 -8.11
C ALA A 40 -4.95 24.54 -6.91
N ALA A 41 -6.10 23.90 -7.13
CA ALA A 41 -6.80 23.16 -6.09
C ALA A 41 -5.99 21.98 -5.51
N LEU A 42 -5.14 21.34 -6.32
CA LEU A 42 -4.21 20.29 -5.86
C LEU A 42 -3.00 20.89 -5.14
N ALA A 43 -2.48 22.03 -5.60
CA ALA A 43 -1.37 22.73 -4.98
C ALA A 43 -1.73 23.21 -3.56
N ASP A 44 -2.96 23.68 -3.35
CA ASP A 44 -3.50 24.02 -2.02
C ASP A 44 -3.54 22.82 -1.05
N ARG A 45 -3.51 21.60 -1.60
CA ARG A 45 -3.44 20.33 -0.85
C ARG A 45 -2.01 19.76 -0.78
N GLY A 46 -1.00 20.54 -1.20
CA GLY A 46 0.40 20.15 -1.19
C GLY A 46 0.82 19.25 -2.35
N ILE A 47 -0.01 19.10 -3.39
CA ILE A 47 0.28 18.28 -4.57
C ILE A 47 0.49 19.19 -5.78
N GLN A 48 1.73 19.31 -6.23
CA GLN A 48 2.07 20.06 -7.44
C GLN A 48 1.92 19.14 -8.65
N LEU A 49 0.95 19.44 -9.53
CA LEU A 49 0.69 18.64 -10.72
C LEU A 49 1.36 19.27 -11.95
N HIS A 50 2.22 18.51 -12.61
CA HIS A 50 2.98 18.88 -13.80
C HIS A 50 2.58 18.01 -15.00
N ASP A 51 2.77 18.53 -16.20
CA ASP A 51 2.64 17.78 -17.46
C ASP A 51 1.33 16.98 -17.62
N LEU A 52 0.21 17.51 -17.12
CA LEU A 52 -1.10 16.88 -17.28
C LEU A 52 -1.47 16.84 -18.77
N THR A 53 -1.48 15.63 -19.33
CA THR A 53 -1.86 15.37 -20.72
C THR A 53 -2.88 14.26 -20.79
N PHE A 54 -3.65 14.23 -21.89
CA PHE A 54 -4.57 13.15 -22.21
C PHE A 54 -4.72 13.05 -23.73
N ARG A 55 -4.95 11.84 -24.25
CA ARG A 55 -5.10 11.63 -25.70
C ARG A 55 -6.45 12.13 -26.20
N ALA A 56 -7.52 11.75 -25.53
CA ALA A 56 -8.88 12.06 -25.97
C ALA A 56 -9.87 12.03 -24.80
N ILE A 57 -10.94 12.81 -24.95
CA ILE A 57 -12.14 12.73 -24.11
C ILE A 57 -13.30 12.49 -25.05
N ARG A 58 -14.13 11.48 -24.82
CA ARG A 58 -15.29 11.20 -25.67
C ARG A 58 -16.36 10.45 -24.91
N PHE A 59 -17.59 10.53 -25.41
CA PHE A 59 -18.64 9.61 -25.01
C PHE A 59 -18.33 8.22 -25.56
N THR A 60 -18.27 7.21 -24.71
CA THR A 60 -18.16 5.80 -25.12
C THR A 60 -19.52 5.12 -25.14
N SER A 61 -20.50 5.71 -24.47
CA SER A 61 -21.93 5.40 -24.55
C SER A 61 -22.74 6.68 -24.33
N PRO A 62 -24.07 6.68 -24.54
CA PRO A 62 -24.92 7.85 -24.29
C PRO A 62 -24.85 8.40 -22.86
N VAL A 63 -24.38 7.60 -21.90
CA VAL A 63 -24.33 7.95 -20.47
C VAL A 63 -22.92 7.89 -19.90
N GLN A 64 -21.90 7.62 -20.71
CA GLN A 64 -20.53 7.42 -20.24
C GLN A 64 -19.58 8.31 -21.00
N LEU A 65 -18.91 9.19 -20.24
CA LEU A 65 -17.80 10.01 -20.67
C LEU A 65 -16.50 9.31 -20.27
N THR A 66 -15.56 9.19 -21.20
CA THR A 66 -14.27 8.53 -20.96
C THR A 66 -13.12 9.45 -21.35
N VAL A 67 -12.16 9.60 -20.45
CA VAL A 67 -10.83 10.19 -20.69
C VAL A 67 -9.85 9.04 -20.97
N PHE A 68 -9.11 9.14 -22.07
CA PHE A 68 -8.16 8.13 -22.53
C PHE A 68 -6.72 8.61 -22.38
N ASP A 69 -5.86 7.71 -21.90
CA ASP A 69 -4.42 7.88 -21.76
C ASP A 69 -4.05 9.18 -21.01
N LEU A 70 -4.65 9.38 -19.84
CA LEU A 70 -4.32 10.49 -18.97
C LEU A 70 -2.94 10.23 -18.36
N GLN A 71 -2.06 11.22 -18.42
CA GLN A 71 -0.73 11.18 -17.83
C GLN A 71 -0.48 12.46 -17.07
N ALA A 72 0.18 12.36 -15.92
CA ALA A 72 0.63 13.51 -15.17
C ALA A 72 1.85 13.16 -14.31
N ALA A 73 2.72 14.13 -14.09
CA ALA A 73 3.69 14.09 -13.02
C ALA A 73 3.13 14.84 -11.81
N ALA A 74 3.41 14.36 -10.61
CA ALA A 74 2.98 14.96 -9.36
C ALA A 74 4.14 15.03 -8.39
N SER A 75 4.31 16.17 -7.74
CA SER A 75 5.33 16.39 -6.71
C SER A 75 4.64 16.74 -5.39
N THR A 76 4.98 16.03 -4.32
CA THR A 76 4.43 16.27 -2.98
C THR A 76 5.51 16.23 -1.91
N ALA A 77 5.35 17.01 -0.84
CA ALA A 77 6.32 17.00 0.25
C ALA A 77 6.27 15.66 1.00
N MET A 78 7.44 15.07 1.27
CA MET A 78 7.48 13.84 2.04
C MET A 78 7.13 14.09 3.52
N PRO A 79 6.18 13.33 4.10
CA PRO A 79 5.88 13.43 5.52
C PRO A 79 7.14 13.22 6.38
N GLY A 80 7.43 14.16 7.28
CA GLY A 80 8.57 14.06 8.21
C GLY A 80 9.95 14.39 7.62
N ARG A 81 10.07 14.71 6.32
CA ARG A 81 11.33 15.15 5.70
C ARG A 81 11.23 16.57 5.18
N LYS A 82 11.85 17.51 5.89
CA LYS A 82 11.89 18.91 5.44
C LYS A 82 12.73 18.99 4.16
N ALA A 83 12.14 19.55 3.10
CA ALA A 83 12.74 19.86 1.80
C ALA A 83 12.95 18.70 0.80
N GLU A 84 12.53 17.47 1.10
CA GLU A 84 12.51 16.40 0.08
C GLU A 84 11.11 16.29 -0.56
N MET A 85 11.06 16.43 -1.88
CA MET A 85 9.85 16.25 -2.68
C MET A 85 9.80 14.82 -3.23
N LEU A 86 8.68 14.14 -3.03
CA LEU A 86 8.34 12.91 -3.72
C LEU A 86 7.80 13.27 -5.10
N ASN A 87 8.56 12.94 -6.14
CA ASN A 87 8.10 13.03 -7.52
C ASN A 87 7.49 11.68 -7.91
N ALA A 88 6.29 11.72 -8.48
CA ALA A 88 5.57 10.54 -8.93
C ALA A 88 4.99 10.76 -10.32
N HIS A 89 5.00 9.71 -11.12
CA HIS A 89 4.35 9.68 -12.43
C HIS A 89 3.09 8.84 -12.32
N VAL A 90 1.99 9.41 -12.79
CA VAL A 90 0.68 8.78 -12.85
C VAL A 90 0.31 8.61 -14.31
N SER A 91 -0.05 7.39 -14.71
CA SER A 91 -0.74 7.15 -15.97
C SER A 91 -2.06 6.42 -15.71
N VAL A 92 -3.07 6.76 -16.48
CA VAL A 92 -4.40 6.15 -16.43
C VAL A 92 -4.83 5.90 -17.87
N GLY A 93 -4.85 4.63 -18.28
CA GLY A 93 -5.27 4.27 -19.63
C GLY A 93 -6.73 4.67 -19.90
N ARG A 94 -7.60 4.50 -18.91
CA ARG A 94 -9.00 4.88 -19.01
C ARG A 94 -9.56 5.42 -17.70
N PHE A 95 -10.17 6.60 -17.75
CA PHE A 95 -10.97 7.17 -16.65
C PHE A 95 -12.40 7.40 -17.13
N ASP A 96 -13.35 6.74 -16.49
CA ASP A 96 -14.76 6.71 -16.85
C ASP A 96 -15.61 7.49 -15.84
N VAL A 97 -16.49 8.33 -16.38
CA VAL A 97 -17.57 9.01 -15.66
C VAL A 97 -18.89 8.55 -16.26
N ALA A 98 -19.59 7.66 -15.56
CA ALA A 98 -20.83 7.06 -16.04
C ALA A 98 -22.04 7.58 -15.26
N MET A 99 -23.01 8.19 -15.93
CA MET A 99 -24.30 8.52 -15.34
C MET A 99 -25.12 7.24 -15.14
N VAL A 100 -25.56 7.00 -13.89
CA VAL A 100 -26.31 5.78 -13.54
C VAL A 100 -27.79 6.04 -13.25
N ARG A 101 -28.16 7.29 -12.96
CA ARG A 101 -29.55 7.71 -12.67
C ARG A 101 -29.81 9.05 -13.34
N PHE A 102 -31.00 9.23 -13.91
CA PHE A 102 -31.42 10.48 -14.57
C PHE A 102 -32.36 11.33 -13.71
N LYS A 103 -33.28 10.70 -12.96
CA LYS A 103 -34.25 11.41 -12.12
C LYS A 103 -33.59 12.07 -10.90
N ASP A 104 -32.64 11.36 -10.29
CA ASP A 104 -31.76 11.83 -9.22
C ASP A 104 -30.31 11.68 -9.73
N PRO A 105 -29.79 12.67 -10.48
CA PRO A 105 -28.54 12.54 -11.22
C PRO A 105 -27.40 12.06 -10.34
N ALA A 106 -26.86 10.90 -10.67
CA ALA A 106 -25.73 10.31 -9.98
C ALA A 106 -24.76 9.71 -10.98
N ILE A 107 -23.48 9.81 -10.68
CA ILE A 107 -22.39 9.31 -11.50
C ILE A 107 -21.61 8.22 -10.78
N ARG A 108 -21.03 7.30 -11.53
CA ARG A 108 -20.02 6.38 -11.06
C ARG A 108 -18.68 6.76 -11.69
N LEU A 109 -17.65 6.83 -10.86
CA LEU A 109 -16.28 7.05 -11.29
C LEU A 109 -15.53 5.71 -11.26
N SER A 110 -14.76 5.45 -12.31
CA SER A 110 -13.82 4.34 -12.32
C SER A 110 -12.59 4.66 -13.16
N CYS A 111 -11.46 4.08 -12.81
CA CYS A 111 -10.26 4.09 -13.63
C CYS A 111 -9.72 2.67 -13.84
N ASP A 112 -9.06 2.49 -14.97
CA ASP A 112 -8.52 1.23 -15.44
C ASP A 112 -7.15 1.48 -16.07
N GLN A 113 -6.28 0.48 -15.99
CA GLN A 113 -4.87 0.58 -16.38
C GLN A 113 -4.15 1.76 -15.71
N VAL A 114 -4.33 1.89 -14.40
CA VAL A 114 -3.60 2.87 -13.59
C VAL A 114 -2.18 2.36 -13.34
N SER A 115 -1.20 3.18 -13.68
CA SER A 115 0.18 2.99 -13.23
C SER A 115 0.62 4.19 -12.40
N LEU A 116 1.29 3.92 -11.29
CA LEU A 116 1.85 4.93 -10.40
C LEU A 116 3.26 4.48 -10.02
N TYR A 117 4.25 5.33 -10.23
CA TYR A 117 5.62 5.07 -9.77
C TYR A 117 6.26 6.36 -9.27
N ALA A 118 7.05 6.25 -8.21
CA ALA A 118 7.90 7.35 -7.76
C ALA A 118 9.15 7.44 -8.66
N GLU A 119 9.59 8.65 -8.98
CA GLU A 119 10.77 8.88 -9.79
C GLU A 119 12.07 8.75 -8.96
N GLY A 120 13.02 7.96 -9.49
CA GLY A 120 14.30 7.67 -8.84
C GLY A 120 14.32 6.33 -8.08
N ASP A 121 15.51 5.74 -7.88
CA ASP A 121 15.73 4.63 -6.93
C ASP A 121 15.69 5.14 -5.48
N GLN A 122 14.85 6.15 -5.22
CA GLN A 122 14.59 6.61 -3.87
C GLN A 122 13.78 5.51 -3.19
N GLN A 123 14.50 4.51 -2.65
CA GLN A 123 14.04 3.69 -1.55
C GLN A 123 13.79 4.67 -0.40
N ILE A 124 12.61 5.28 -0.36
CA ILE A 124 12.25 6.11 0.77
C ILE A 124 12.05 5.10 1.91
N PRO A 125 12.90 5.11 2.94
CA PRO A 125 12.77 4.23 4.08
C PRO A 125 11.37 4.43 4.67
N GLY A 126 10.56 3.38 4.63
CA GLY A 126 9.18 3.41 5.11
C GLY A 126 8.10 3.80 4.08
N THR A 127 8.41 4.14 2.82
CA THR A 127 7.38 4.16 1.77
C THR A 127 7.29 2.82 1.11
N THR A 128 6.07 2.31 1.01
CA THR A 128 5.80 0.90 1.00
C THR A 128 5.61 0.32 -0.40
N PHE A 129 5.58 1.11 -1.46
CA PHE A 129 5.35 0.56 -2.80
C PHE A 129 6.27 1.26 -3.79
N GLY A 130 7.09 0.48 -4.50
CA GLY A 130 7.97 1.03 -5.52
C GLY A 130 7.20 1.41 -6.79
N ARG A 131 6.17 0.63 -7.13
CA ARG A 131 5.36 0.84 -8.32
C ARG A 131 4.02 0.12 -8.21
N PHE A 132 2.96 0.77 -8.69
CA PHE A 132 1.67 0.16 -8.97
C PHE A 132 1.51 0.06 -10.48
N ASP A 133 1.06 -1.10 -10.96
CA ASP A 133 0.77 -1.36 -12.34
C ASP A 133 -0.60 -2.02 -12.49
N HIS A 134 -1.20 -1.85 -13.67
CA HIS A 134 -2.48 -2.45 -14.03
C HIS A 134 -3.57 -2.20 -12.97
N GLY A 135 -3.50 -1.02 -12.37
CA GLY A 135 -4.42 -0.61 -11.33
C GLY A 135 -5.82 -0.41 -11.88
N TYR A 136 -6.80 -0.80 -11.09
CA TYR A 136 -8.21 -0.56 -11.30
C TYR A 136 -8.77 0.02 -10.02
N TRP A 137 -9.53 1.10 -10.14
CA TRP A 137 -10.32 1.65 -9.04
C TRP A 137 -11.73 1.98 -9.50
N SER A 138 -12.71 1.77 -8.63
CA SER A 138 -14.08 2.22 -8.83
C SER A 138 -14.73 2.58 -7.50
N CYS A 139 -15.50 3.67 -7.51
CA CYS A 139 -16.50 3.92 -6.48
C CYS A 139 -17.50 2.75 -6.46
N GLY A 140 -17.81 2.21 -5.28
CA GLY A 140 -18.85 1.19 -5.15
C GLY A 140 -20.24 1.80 -5.32
N GLU A 141 -20.48 2.90 -4.61
CA GLU A 141 -21.75 3.63 -4.67
C GLU A 141 -21.73 4.78 -5.68
N PRO A 142 -22.86 5.02 -6.39
CA PRO A 142 -23.03 6.21 -7.21
C PRO A 142 -22.94 7.51 -6.40
N ILE A 143 -22.22 8.49 -6.94
CA ILE A 143 -22.03 9.82 -6.38
C ILE A 143 -23.15 10.74 -6.88
N PRO A 144 -24.01 11.28 -5.99
CA PRO A 144 -24.98 12.30 -6.36
C PRO A 144 -24.31 13.57 -6.88
N ILE A 145 -24.77 14.12 -8.01
CA ILE A 145 -24.14 15.29 -8.65
C ILE A 145 -24.26 16.55 -7.77
N ASP A 146 -25.37 16.69 -7.03
CA ASP A 146 -25.62 17.78 -6.08
C ASP A 146 -24.65 17.81 -4.89
N ARG A 147 -23.99 16.67 -4.61
CA ARG A 147 -23.04 16.49 -3.52
C ARG A 147 -21.67 16.00 -4.00
N LEU A 148 -21.33 16.28 -5.26
CA LEU A 148 -20.14 15.75 -5.91
C LEU A 148 -18.86 16.08 -5.14
N GLU A 149 -18.65 17.35 -4.79
CA GLU A 149 -17.44 17.82 -4.12
C GLU A 149 -17.24 17.20 -2.73
N SER A 150 -18.30 17.20 -1.90
CA SER A 150 -18.25 16.62 -0.56
C SER A 150 -18.04 15.10 -0.62
N THR A 151 -18.68 14.43 -1.59
CA THR A 151 -18.56 12.98 -1.75
C THR A 151 -17.17 12.59 -2.25
N ILE A 152 -16.61 13.32 -3.23
CA ILE A 152 -15.23 13.11 -3.68
C ILE A 152 -14.25 13.32 -2.53
N SER A 153 -14.42 14.39 -1.75
CA SER A 153 -13.57 14.66 -0.58
C SER A 153 -13.62 13.52 0.44
N GLN A 154 -14.80 12.94 0.69
CA GLN A 154 -14.96 11.75 1.53
C GLN A 154 -14.27 10.51 0.94
N TYR A 155 -14.42 10.26 -0.37
CA TYR A 155 -13.72 9.17 -1.05
C TYR A 155 -12.21 9.33 -0.97
N LEU A 156 -11.66 10.54 -1.12
CA LEU A 156 -10.23 10.79 -1.00
C LEU A 156 -9.73 10.56 0.44
N ALA A 157 -10.47 11.06 1.43
CA ALA A 157 -10.14 10.83 2.84
C ALA A 157 -10.15 9.32 3.18
N GLN A 158 -11.14 8.59 2.69
CA GLN A 158 -11.25 7.15 2.89
C GLN A 158 -10.24 6.37 2.06
N PHE A 159 -9.89 6.82 0.86
CA PHE A 159 -8.82 6.19 0.09
C PHE A 159 -7.50 6.27 0.86
N ASN A 160 -7.18 7.43 1.46
CA ASN A 160 -6.06 7.54 2.38
C ASN A 160 -6.23 6.62 3.61
N GLY A 161 -7.45 6.55 4.15
CA GLY A 161 -7.84 5.60 5.20
C GLY A 161 -7.57 4.14 4.83
N LEU A 162 -7.82 3.67 3.61
CA LEU A 162 -7.56 2.28 3.21
C LEU A 162 -6.08 1.88 3.30
N PHE A 163 -5.16 2.83 3.13
CA PHE A 163 -3.73 2.58 3.25
C PHE A 163 -3.20 2.77 4.68
N GLN A 164 -3.86 3.59 5.50
CA GLN A 164 -3.44 3.88 6.89
C GLN A 164 -4.18 3.02 7.92
N GLU A 165 -5.49 2.95 7.79
CA GLU A 165 -6.46 2.25 8.62
C GLU A 165 -6.80 0.89 8.02
N LYS A 166 -7.10 -0.10 8.87
CA LYS A 166 -7.33 -1.49 8.42
C LYS A 166 -8.60 -1.66 7.59
N GLN A 167 -9.48 -0.65 7.52
CA GLN A 167 -10.83 -0.77 6.98
C GLN A 167 -11.46 0.61 6.73
N THR A 168 -12.36 0.70 5.76
CA THR A 168 -13.16 1.91 5.51
C THR A 168 -14.63 1.56 5.30
N ALA A 169 -15.53 2.44 5.74
CA ALA A 169 -16.98 2.22 5.65
C ALA A 169 -17.52 2.17 4.20
N THR A 170 -16.84 2.80 3.24
CA THR A 170 -17.33 2.87 1.86
C THR A 170 -16.88 1.69 1.04
N SER A 171 -17.78 1.17 0.22
CA SER A 171 -17.47 0.18 -0.81
C SER A 171 -16.57 0.83 -1.86
N MET A 172 -15.30 0.46 -1.88
CA MET A 172 -14.38 0.77 -2.97
C MET A 172 -13.89 -0.53 -3.58
N ARG A 173 -13.61 -0.54 -4.87
CA ARG A 173 -12.98 -1.67 -5.52
C ARG A 173 -11.64 -1.22 -6.04
N ILE A 174 -10.57 -1.68 -5.39
CA ILE A 174 -9.19 -1.48 -5.82
C ILE A 174 -8.63 -2.83 -6.23
N ARG A 175 -7.88 -2.84 -7.33
CA ARG A 175 -7.04 -3.95 -7.76
C ARG A 175 -5.77 -3.36 -8.34
N ALA A 176 -4.60 -3.91 -8.04
CA ALA A 176 -3.36 -3.48 -8.66
C ALA A 176 -2.29 -4.57 -8.54
N LEU A 177 -1.36 -4.61 -9.48
CA LEU A 177 -0.10 -5.32 -9.30
C LEU A 177 0.88 -4.36 -8.63
N VAL A 178 1.42 -4.74 -7.49
CA VAL A 178 2.29 -3.87 -6.69
C VAL A 178 3.68 -4.45 -6.67
N THR A 179 4.67 -3.64 -7.03
CA THR A 179 6.08 -4.02 -7.01
C THR A 179 6.75 -3.49 -5.73
N PHE A 180 7.35 -4.40 -4.98
CA PHE A 180 8.19 -4.12 -3.82
C PHE A 180 9.65 -4.16 -4.23
N ASN A 181 10.46 -3.27 -3.66
CA ASN A 181 11.90 -3.30 -3.80
C ASN A 181 12.52 -3.40 -2.40
N THR A 182 13.28 -4.48 -2.18
CA THR A 182 14.06 -4.66 -0.96
C THR A 182 15.49 -4.98 -1.38
N ARG A 183 16.41 -4.04 -1.13
CA ARG A 183 17.85 -4.21 -1.40
C ARG A 183 18.19 -4.63 -2.84
N GLY A 184 17.52 -4.03 -3.82
CA GLY A 184 17.79 -4.28 -5.23
C GLY A 184 17.18 -5.57 -5.78
N ARG A 185 16.47 -6.34 -4.94
CA ARG A 185 15.58 -7.40 -5.41
C ARG A 185 14.16 -6.86 -5.52
N GLN A 186 13.45 -7.31 -6.54
CA GLN A 186 12.07 -6.91 -6.77
C GLN A 186 11.15 -8.12 -6.69
N ALA A 187 10.01 -7.94 -6.04
CA ALA A 187 8.92 -8.90 -6.02
C ALA A 187 7.61 -8.19 -6.32
N GLN A 188 6.62 -8.93 -6.79
CA GLN A 188 5.30 -8.38 -7.10
C GLN A 188 4.23 -9.14 -6.32
N ALA A 189 3.20 -8.43 -5.86
CA ALA A 189 1.98 -9.05 -5.35
C ALA A 189 0.72 -8.33 -5.81
N TYR A 190 -0.32 -9.13 -6.02
CA TYR A 190 -1.62 -8.62 -6.37
C TYR A 190 -2.35 -8.04 -5.15
N LEU A 191 -2.57 -6.73 -5.17
CA LEU A 191 -3.37 -5.97 -4.21
C LEU A 191 -4.82 -5.95 -4.64
N TYR A 192 -5.75 -6.20 -3.72
CA TYR A 192 -7.18 -6.08 -4.01
C TYR A 192 -7.98 -5.66 -2.77
N THR A 193 -9.19 -5.17 -3.01
CA THR A 193 -10.14 -4.88 -1.94
C THR A 193 -11.01 -6.09 -1.60
N VAL A 194 -11.10 -6.42 -0.31
CA VAL A 194 -12.08 -7.34 0.27
C VAL A 194 -13.20 -6.52 0.91
N ASN A 195 -14.45 -6.85 0.60
CA ASN A 195 -15.61 -6.26 1.29
C ASN A 195 -16.00 -7.16 2.45
N GLU A 196 -16.06 -6.59 3.65
CA GLU A 196 -16.48 -7.23 4.88
C GLU A 196 -17.74 -6.53 5.43
N PRO A 197 -18.48 -7.15 6.38
CA PRO A 197 -19.67 -6.53 6.97
C PRO A 197 -19.43 -5.13 7.54
N ASP A 198 -18.24 -4.90 8.12
CA ASP A 198 -17.87 -3.66 8.78
C ASP A 198 -17.17 -2.65 7.84
N GLY A 199 -17.06 -2.98 6.54
CA GLY A 199 -16.43 -2.11 5.54
C GLY A 199 -15.47 -2.83 4.60
N ALA A 200 -14.79 -2.07 3.76
CA ALA A 200 -13.83 -2.55 2.78
C ALA A 200 -12.40 -2.45 3.30
N ARG A 201 -11.52 -3.38 2.91
CA ARG A 201 -10.09 -3.34 3.22
C ARG A 201 -9.19 -3.79 2.08
N LEU A 202 -7.93 -3.35 2.11
CA LEU A 202 -6.91 -3.81 1.18
C LEU A 202 -6.28 -5.12 1.67
N ARG A 203 -5.99 -6.02 0.74
CA ARG A 203 -5.32 -7.30 0.99
C ARG A 203 -4.40 -7.68 -0.17
N PHE A 204 -3.28 -8.33 0.12
CA PHE A 204 -2.46 -9.00 -0.87
C PHE A 204 -2.85 -10.47 -1.03
N GLU A 205 -2.71 -10.98 -2.26
CA GLU A 205 -2.80 -12.43 -2.52
C GLU A 205 -1.69 -13.18 -1.76
N THR A 206 -2.07 -14.16 -0.94
CA THR A 206 -1.13 -14.86 -0.05
C THR A 206 -0.08 -15.64 -0.82
N ALA A 207 -0.46 -16.24 -1.95
CA ALA A 207 0.47 -16.93 -2.84
C ALA A 207 1.56 -16.01 -3.41
N ASP A 208 1.26 -14.73 -3.64
CA ASP A 208 2.25 -13.79 -4.12
C ASP A 208 3.18 -13.30 -3.00
N ILE A 209 2.65 -13.13 -1.78
CA ILE A 209 3.49 -12.87 -0.60
C ILE A 209 4.47 -14.02 -0.35
N GLN A 210 4.02 -15.26 -0.51
CA GLN A 210 4.89 -16.44 -0.40
C GLN A 210 6.01 -16.42 -1.46
N LYS A 211 5.70 -16.09 -2.72
CA LYS A 211 6.73 -15.94 -3.77
C LYS A 211 7.68 -14.79 -3.46
N ALA A 212 7.18 -13.66 -2.98
CA ALA A 212 7.98 -12.51 -2.58
C ALA A 212 8.96 -12.88 -1.46
N ALA A 213 8.50 -13.64 -0.46
CA ALA A 213 9.34 -14.15 0.61
C ALA A 213 10.48 -15.01 0.08
N GLN A 214 10.22 -15.91 -0.88
CA GLN A 214 11.26 -16.72 -1.53
C GLN A 214 12.30 -15.86 -2.26
N ILE A 215 11.86 -14.84 -3.02
CA ILE A 215 12.76 -13.90 -3.73
C ILE A 215 13.65 -13.14 -2.73
N PHE A 216 13.10 -12.75 -1.59
CA PHE A 216 13.82 -12.04 -0.53
C PHE A 216 14.56 -12.97 0.45
N GLU A 217 14.56 -14.28 0.21
CA GLU A 217 15.15 -15.29 1.10
C GLU A 217 14.66 -15.14 2.55
N LEU A 218 13.35 -14.96 2.71
CA LEU A 218 12.67 -14.88 4.00
C LEU A 218 11.96 -16.19 4.28
N GLU A 219 12.19 -16.72 5.48
CA GLU A 219 11.45 -17.86 6.01
C GLU A 219 10.25 -17.30 6.77
N LEU A 220 9.06 -17.43 6.19
CA LEU A 220 7.80 -16.97 6.78
C LEU A 220 6.89 -18.15 7.07
N SER A 221 6.23 -18.15 8.23
CA SER A 221 5.15 -19.06 8.56
C SER A 221 3.88 -18.74 7.76
N ALA A 222 2.91 -19.68 7.76
CA ALA A 222 1.61 -19.44 7.13
C ALA A 222 0.87 -18.26 7.79
N ASP A 223 0.98 -18.12 9.11
CA ASP A 223 0.33 -17.04 9.87
C ASP A 223 1.01 -15.68 9.61
N GLU A 224 2.34 -15.66 9.45
CA GLU A 224 3.06 -14.46 9.02
C GLU A 224 2.64 -14.01 7.62
N ILE A 225 2.50 -14.96 6.68
CA ILE A 225 2.01 -14.66 5.32
C ILE A 225 0.60 -14.06 5.40
N GLU A 226 -0.29 -14.63 6.22
CA GLU A 226 -1.64 -14.10 6.41
C GLU A 226 -1.62 -12.68 6.97
N ILE A 227 -0.81 -12.41 8.00
CA ILE A 227 -0.64 -11.07 8.58
C ILE A 227 -0.13 -10.11 7.51
N ILE A 228 0.95 -10.44 6.82
CA ILE A 228 1.55 -9.57 5.78
C ILE A 228 0.54 -9.30 4.67
N SER A 229 -0.23 -10.31 4.25
CA SER A 229 -1.31 -10.15 3.28
C SER A 229 -2.40 -9.20 3.77
N TYR A 230 -2.71 -9.22 5.06
CA TYR A 230 -3.74 -8.39 5.68
C TYR A 230 -3.28 -6.94 5.92
N TYR A 231 -1.98 -6.67 5.93
CA TYR A 231 -1.41 -5.33 6.08
C TYR A 231 -0.55 -4.90 4.88
N PRO A 232 -1.15 -4.67 3.69
CA PRO A 232 -0.38 -4.33 2.50
C PRO A 232 0.56 -3.15 2.67
N SER A 233 0.12 -2.09 3.36
CA SER A 233 0.92 -0.90 3.61
C SER A 233 2.05 -1.11 4.62
N ARG A 234 2.12 -2.24 5.31
CA ARG A 234 3.21 -2.60 6.25
C ARG A 234 4.14 -3.67 5.69
N ALA A 235 3.64 -4.51 4.78
CA ALA A 235 4.34 -5.67 4.23
C ALA A 235 5.81 -5.42 3.81
N PRO A 236 6.14 -4.39 3.02
CA PRO A 236 7.52 -4.18 2.57
C PRO A 236 8.44 -3.73 3.71
N LEU A 237 7.94 -2.93 4.65
CA LEU A 237 8.73 -2.54 5.81
C LEU A 237 8.97 -3.73 6.75
N ILE A 238 7.97 -4.61 6.93
CA ILE A 238 8.15 -5.89 7.64
C ILE A 238 9.25 -6.72 6.97
N MET A 239 9.16 -6.93 5.65
CA MET A 239 10.16 -7.70 4.89
C MET A 239 11.57 -7.09 4.98
N SER A 240 11.68 -5.76 4.90
CA SER A 240 12.94 -5.04 5.03
C SER A 240 13.55 -5.20 6.43
N ILE A 241 12.74 -5.03 7.48
CA ILE A 241 13.15 -5.18 8.88
C ILE A 241 13.59 -6.63 9.17
N THR A 242 12.84 -7.63 8.70
CA THR A 242 13.23 -9.05 8.85
C THR A 242 14.56 -9.33 8.16
N SER A 243 14.75 -8.83 6.93
CA SER A 243 16.01 -8.95 6.20
C SER A 243 17.17 -8.20 6.89
N GLU A 244 16.91 -7.07 7.53
CA GLU A 244 17.89 -6.31 8.31
C GLU A 244 18.34 -7.01 9.58
N ALA A 245 17.40 -7.49 10.38
CA ALA A 245 17.75 -8.19 11.61
C ALA A 245 18.57 -9.46 11.32
N ARG A 246 18.13 -10.28 10.35
CA ARG A 246 18.85 -11.50 9.93
C ARG A 246 20.26 -11.20 9.45
N ARG A 247 20.42 -10.22 8.56
CA ARG A 247 21.74 -9.84 8.02
C ARG A 247 22.66 -9.29 9.12
N THR A 248 22.15 -8.37 9.94
CA THR A 248 22.94 -7.70 10.99
C THR A 248 23.44 -8.70 12.03
N ALA A 249 22.58 -9.65 12.43
CA ALA A 249 22.96 -10.72 13.33
C ALA A 249 24.05 -11.62 12.73
N ARG A 250 23.84 -12.11 11.50
CA ARG A 250 24.81 -12.92 10.74
C ARG A 250 26.16 -12.25 10.58
N GLU A 251 26.17 -10.98 10.15
CA GLU A 251 27.42 -10.24 9.96
C GLU A 251 28.16 -10.04 11.28
N SER A 252 27.44 -9.81 12.38
CA SER A 252 28.04 -9.68 13.70
C SER A 252 28.65 -11.01 14.15
N HIS A 253 27.91 -12.11 14.03
CA HIS A 253 28.40 -13.45 14.36
C HIS A 253 29.55 -13.91 13.45
N ALA A 254 29.55 -13.53 12.17
CA ALA A 254 30.65 -13.81 11.25
C ALA A 254 31.94 -13.09 11.65
N ARG A 255 31.84 -11.89 12.22
CA ARG A 255 32.98 -11.13 12.76
C ARG A 255 33.46 -11.67 14.11
N ASP A 256 32.53 -12.11 14.95
CA ASP A 256 32.81 -12.70 16.25
C ASP A 256 31.88 -13.89 16.52
N ARG A 257 32.44 -15.09 16.40
CA ARG A 257 31.72 -16.37 16.53
C ARG A 257 31.21 -16.64 17.95
N SER A 258 31.65 -15.88 18.94
CA SER A 258 31.14 -15.98 20.31
C SER A 258 29.79 -15.31 20.50
N LEU A 259 29.37 -14.44 19.56
CA LEU A 259 28.11 -13.72 19.67
C LEU A 259 26.91 -14.66 19.41
N PRO A 260 25.86 -14.59 20.24
CA PRO A 260 24.66 -15.41 20.06
C PRO A 260 23.81 -14.86 18.91
N GLU A 261 24.07 -15.35 17.68
CA GLU A 261 23.44 -14.87 16.44
C GLU A 261 21.91 -14.85 16.57
N ASP A 262 21.34 -15.94 17.06
CA ASP A 262 19.90 -16.14 17.07
C ASP A 262 19.18 -15.24 18.09
N ALA A 263 19.67 -15.18 19.32
CA ALA A 263 19.17 -14.26 20.33
C ALA A 263 19.28 -12.80 19.86
N TYR A 264 20.40 -12.43 19.21
CA TYR A 264 20.55 -11.08 18.67
C TYR A 264 19.55 -10.80 17.54
N ARG A 265 19.34 -11.76 16.63
CA ARG A 265 18.36 -11.67 15.55
C ARG A 265 16.96 -11.40 16.09
N HIS A 266 16.48 -12.19 17.05
CA HIS A 266 15.13 -12.06 17.62
C HIS A 266 14.94 -10.75 18.40
N VAL A 267 15.90 -10.40 19.28
CA VAL A 267 15.84 -9.13 20.04
C VAL A 267 15.85 -7.93 19.08
N LEU A 268 16.76 -7.89 18.12
CA LEU A 268 16.86 -6.78 17.16
C LEU A 268 15.61 -6.70 16.27
N TRP A 269 15.11 -7.84 15.79
CA TRP A 269 13.93 -7.90 14.95
C TRP A 269 12.68 -7.34 15.65
N SER A 270 12.40 -7.83 16.86
CA SER A 270 11.24 -7.37 17.63
C SER A 270 11.39 -5.90 18.08
N TYR A 271 12.62 -5.46 18.40
CA TYR A 271 12.94 -4.06 18.64
C TYR A 271 12.58 -3.17 17.42
N LEU A 272 13.06 -3.53 16.22
CA LEU A 272 12.83 -2.75 15.00
C LEU A 272 11.35 -2.70 14.61
N LEU A 273 10.64 -3.83 14.69
CA LEU A 273 9.19 -3.87 14.45
C LEU A 273 8.43 -2.96 15.41
N THR A 274 8.79 -2.96 16.70
CA THR A 274 8.16 -2.12 17.72
C THR A 274 8.42 -0.64 17.48
N ARG A 275 9.63 -0.29 17.03
CA ARG A 275 9.99 1.10 16.67
C ARG A 275 9.26 1.58 15.41
N ALA A 276 8.98 0.68 14.47
CA ALA A 276 8.36 1.00 13.19
C ALA A 276 6.83 1.09 13.27
N PHE A 277 6.20 0.28 14.12
CA PHE A 277 4.74 0.16 14.20
C PHE A 277 4.25 0.45 15.62
N ASP A 278 4.21 -0.58 16.46
CA ASP A 278 3.90 -0.53 17.88
C ASP A 278 4.19 -1.91 18.50
N GLU A 279 4.16 -2.01 19.83
CA GLU A 279 4.41 -3.26 20.55
C GLU A 279 3.37 -4.36 20.25
N PRO A 280 2.04 -4.09 20.25
CA PRO A 280 1.04 -5.12 19.95
C PRO A 280 1.19 -5.73 18.56
N PHE A 281 1.47 -4.92 17.54
CA PHE A 281 1.67 -5.42 16.18
C PHE A 281 2.98 -6.17 16.05
N ALA A 282 4.06 -5.67 16.66
CA ALA A 282 5.34 -6.39 16.68
C ALA A 282 5.19 -7.77 17.32
N GLN A 283 4.46 -7.86 18.43
CA GLN A 283 4.13 -9.13 19.06
C GLN A 283 3.34 -10.04 18.12
N GLN A 284 2.29 -9.54 17.47
CA GLN A 284 1.50 -10.33 16.53
C GLN A 284 2.35 -10.96 15.42
N VAL A 285 3.28 -10.19 14.85
CA VAL A 285 4.19 -10.68 13.80
C VAL A 285 5.18 -11.71 14.36
N THR A 286 5.83 -11.41 15.48
CA THR A 286 6.83 -12.34 16.04
C THR A 286 6.21 -13.62 16.56
N ASP A 287 5.04 -13.56 17.21
CA ASP A 287 4.37 -14.75 17.74
C ASP A 287 3.91 -15.68 16.61
N ALA A 288 3.50 -15.12 15.46
CA ALA A 288 3.18 -15.90 14.26
C ALA A 288 4.40 -16.62 13.66
N HIS A 289 5.61 -16.07 13.81
CA HIS A 289 6.86 -16.71 13.37
C HIS A 289 7.18 -17.95 14.20
N GLU A 290 6.94 -17.88 15.51
CA GLU A 290 7.28 -18.97 16.43
C GLU A 290 6.39 -20.21 16.29
N ILE A 291 5.36 -20.18 15.44
CA ILE A 291 4.48 -21.31 15.13
C ILE A 291 5.13 -22.26 14.10
N LEU A 292 6.32 -21.94 13.57
CA LEU A 292 7.04 -22.80 12.63
C LEU A 292 7.26 -24.21 13.22
N PRO A 293 6.87 -25.28 12.50
CA PRO A 293 6.85 -26.65 13.03
C PRO A 293 8.24 -27.26 13.26
N THR A 294 9.30 -26.59 12.80
CA THR A 294 10.68 -27.08 12.87
C THR A 294 11.35 -26.87 14.23
N ASN A 295 10.84 -25.95 15.06
CA ASN A 295 11.50 -25.59 16.31
C ASN A 295 11.08 -26.54 17.46
N THR A 296 12.03 -26.85 18.34
CA THR A 296 11.75 -27.52 19.61
C THR A 296 10.98 -26.60 20.56
N ALA A 297 10.40 -27.17 21.62
CA ALA A 297 9.70 -26.36 22.64
C ALA A 297 10.64 -25.40 23.39
N ALA A 298 11.92 -25.76 23.54
CA ALA A 298 12.91 -24.91 24.19
C ALA A 298 13.32 -23.73 23.30
N GLU A 299 13.60 -23.98 22.02
CA GLU A 299 13.90 -22.92 21.03
C GLU A 299 12.76 -21.91 20.95
N ARG A 300 11.52 -22.36 20.73
CA ARG A 300 10.35 -21.45 20.70
C ARG A 300 10.27 -20.58 21.95
N ARG A 301 10.54 -21.14 23.13
CA ARG A 301 10.46 -20.41 24.38
C ARG A 301 11.57 -19.36 24.51
N MET A 302 12.79 -19.68 24.08
CA MET A 302 13.88 -18.71 23.96
C MET A 302 13.45 -17.56 23.04
N ASP A 303 12.91 -17.87 21.87
CA ASP A 303 12.51 -16.89 20.86
C ASP A 303 11.40 -15.97 21.38
N TYR A 304 10.36 -16.53 22.02
CA TYR A 304 9.32 -15.73 22.69
C TYR A 304 9.89 -14.77 23.76
N ILE A 305 10.85 -15.22 24.57
CA ILE A 305 11.48 -14.40 25.61
C ILE A 305 12.29 -13.27 24.96
N ASN A 306 13.11 -13.60 23.97
CA ASN A 306 13.97 -12.64 23.27
C ASN A 306 13.16 -11.62 22.48
N ASN A 307 12.09 -12.04 21.81
CA ASN A 307 11.15 -11.15 21.14
C ASN A 307 10.55 -10.16 22.15
N ARG A 308 10.05 -10.64 23.31
CA ARG A 308 9.52 -9.77 24.38
C ARG A 308 10.55 -8.73 24.85
N ILE A 309 11.80 -9.13 25.05
CA ILE A 309 12.89 -8.23 25.48
C ILE A 309 13.17 -7.16 24.42
N GLY A 310 13.19 -7.52 23.13
CA GLY A 310 13.33 -6.57 22.03
C GLY A 310 12.26 -5.48 22.05
N ARG A 311 11.00 -5.85 22.28
CA ARG A 311 9.89 -4.88 22.43
C ARG A 311 10.08 -3.98 23.65
N GLU A 312 10.53 -4.54 24.78
CA GLU A 312 10.81 -3.77 25.99
C GLU A 312 11.93 -2.74 25.78
N TYR A 313 13.01 -3.11 25.10
CA TYR A 313 14.09 -2.19 24.76
C TYR A 313 13.59 -1.02 23.89
N ALA A 314 12.72 -1.30 22.91
CA ALA A 314 12.12 -0.27 22.08
C ALA A 314 11.26 0.68 22.92
N ARG A 315 10.42 0.16 23.80
CA ARG A 315 9.56 0.93 24.72
C ARG A 315 10.36 1.82 25.67
N ARG A 316 11.51 1.33 26.16
CA ARG A 316 12.44 2.07 27.01
C ARG A 316 13.25 3.13 26.26
N GLY A 317 13.15 3.18 24.93
CA GLY A 317 13.91 4.12 24.10
C GLY A 317 15.41 3.80 24.03
N VAL A 318 15.78 2.52 24.24
CA VAL A 318 17.17 2.07 24.12
C VAL A 318 17.70 2.40 22.72
N PRO A 319 18.87 3.04 22.57
CA PRO A 319 19.48 3.27 21.28
C PRO A 319 19.81 1.95 20.55
N GLN A 320 19.53 1.87 19.24
CA GLN A 320 19.74 0.64 18.45
C GLN A 320 21.20 0.13 18.52
N ASN A 321 22.18 1.02 18.58
CA ASN A 321 23.60 0.64 18.68
C ASN A 321 23.99 -0.01 20.02
N GLN A 322 23.13 0.05 21.05
CA GLN A 322 23.33 -0.62 22.34
C GLN A 322 22.72 -2.03 22.38
N ILE A 323 21.89 -2.41 21.41
CA ILE A 323 21.14 -3.67 21.44
C ILE A 323 22.08 -4.88 21.49
N LEU A 324 23.14 -4.91 20.68
CA LEU A 324 24.11 -6.01 20.72
C LEU A 324 24.79 -6.13 22.10
N TYR A 325 25.18 -5.01 22.70
CA TYR A 325 25.78 -5.01 24.03
C TYR A 325 24.82 -5.59 25.07
N LEU A 326 23.54 -5.20 25.03
CA LEU A 326 22.53 -5.71 25.94
C LEU A 326 22.25 -7.20 25.71
N VAL A 327 22.18 -7.65 24.46
CA VAL A 327 22.07 -9.08 24.15
C VAL A 327 23.22 -9.89 24.78
N CYS A 328 24.42 -9.33 24.83
CA CYS A 328 25.57 -10.00 25.44
C CYS A 328 25.58 -9.96 26.97
N ASN A 329 25.01 -8.91 27.59
CA ASN A 329 25.24 -8.62 29.02
C ASN A 329 23.97 -8.60 29.90
N ASP A 330 22.78 -8.50 29.32
CA ASP A 330 21.52 -8.50 30.07
C ASP A 330 21.18 -9.93 30.53
N PRO A 331 21.04 -10.19 31.84
CA PRO A 331 20.75 -11.52 32.35
C PRO A 331 19.35 -12.04 31.95
N GLN A 332 18.46 -11.18 31.47
CA GLN A 332 17.14 -11.60 31.00
C GLN A 332 17.18 -12.23 29.61
N VAL A 333 18.19 -11.90 28.79
CA VAL A 333 18.34 -12.43 27.43
C VAL A 333 18.78 -13.89 27.50
N VAL A 334 18.06 -14.75 26.78
CA VAL A 334 18.33 -16.18 26.68
C VAL A 334 19.14 -16.43 25.42
N ARG A 335 20.38 -16.89 25.56
CA ARG A 335 21.36 -16.98 24.46
C ARG A 335 21.41 -18.36 23.84
N SER A 336 20.91 -19.37 24.54
CA SER A 336 20.78 -20.73 24.03
C SER A 336 19.52 -21.43 24.57
N PRO A 337 18.98 -22.44 23.86
CA PRO A 337 17.80 -23.18 24.33
C PRO A 337 17.99 -23.87 25.69
N GLU A 338 19.22 -24.22 26.08
CA GLU A 338 19.53 -24.85 27.37
C GLU A 338 19.30 -23.90 28.56
N GLU A 339 19.51 -22.59 28.38
CA GLU A 339 19.32 -21.56 29.41
C GLU A 339 17.82 -21.38 29.78
N VAL A 340 16.91 -21.85 28.93
CA VAL A 340 15.46 -21.78 29.16
C VAL A 340 15.06 -22.61 30.38
N GLN A 341 15.69 -23.74 30.65
CA GLN A 341 15.31 -24.60 31.78
C GLN A 341 15.77 -24.02 33.13
N THR A 342 16.90 -23.32 33.14
CA THR A 342 17.50 -22.70 34.32
C THR A 342 16.77 -21.42 34.74
N SER A 343 16.30 -20.63 33.78
CA SER A 343 15.55 -19.39 34.05
C SER A 343 14.18 -19.63 34.71
N VAL A 344 13.52 -20.77 34.42
CA VAL A 344 12.21 -21.12 35.00
C VAL A 344 12.31 -21.53 36.46
N ALA A 345 13.39 -22.23 36.83
CA ALA A 345 13.65 -22.56 38.22
C ALA A 345 13.89 -21.31 39.09
N ALA A 346 14.47 -20.25 38.51
CA ALA A 346 14.75 -19.00 39.21
C ALA A 346 13.54 -18.05 39.33
N MET A 347 12.50 -18.18 38.49
CA MET A 347 11.26 -17.38 38.60
C MET A 347 10.14 -18.07 39.39
N GLY A 348 10.29 -19.37 39.69
CA GLY A 348 9.37 -20.17 40.49
C GLY A 348 9.81 -20.41 41.94
N SER A 349 10.87 -19.74 42.39
CA SER A 349 11.33 -19.67 43.79
C SER A 349 11.32 -18.21 44.23
#